data_AF-H2ZHS5-F1
#
_entry.id   AF-H2ZHS5-F1
#
_cell.length_a   1.000
_cell.length_b   1.000
_cell.length_c   1.000
_cell.angle_alpha   90.00
_cell.angle_beta   90.00
_cell.angle_gamma   90.00
#
_symmetry.space_group_name_H-M   'P 1'
#
loop_
_entity.id
_entity.type
_entity.pdbx_description
1 polymer ?
#
loop_
_entity_poly.entity_id
_entity_poly.type
_entity_poly.pdbx_seq_one_letter_code
_entity_poly.pdbx_strand_id
1 'polypeptide(L)'
;MVQPVSMFSISVEISETVPLTTVRALGLDTEQTSVAGPIALQGITTVRSLPNTAEVTYRPTPNQQRLISPFGLNGKFVIEYDVLRDTRSQMVIENNYFAHFITSNLPVMRKRVVFLIDVSGSMYGYKIAQVRQAMNTILNGLAERDSFSVIAFNSSVTRWEVSNIAADSIVLLTD
;
A
#
# COMPACT_ATOMS: atom_id res chain seq x y z
N MET A 1 18.22 -14.84 18.33
CA MET A 1 18.94 -13.59 18.61
C MET A 1 19.41 -13.06 17.26
N VAL A 2 18.98 -11.87 16.85
CA VAL A 2 19.48 -11.25 15.62
C VAL A 2 20.81 -10.57 15.95
N GLN A 3 21.74 -10.47 15.00
CA GLN A 3 23.00 -9.76 15.17
C GLN A 3 23.44 -9.12 13.85
N PRO A 4 24.26 -8.05 13.89
CA PRO A 4 24.84 -7.51 12.66
C PRO A 4 25.70 -8.55 11.93
N VAL A 5 25.56 -8.62 10.60
CA VAL A 5 26.24 -9.61 9.75
C VAL A 5 27.34 -8.94 8.93
N SER A 6 28.54 -9.53 8.91
CA SER A 6 29.71 -8.98 8.19
C SER A 6 29.53 -8.94 6.68
N MET A 7 28.89 -9.96 6.10
CA MET A 7 28.60 -10.09 4.68
C MET A 7 27.09 -10.17 4.45
N PHE A 8 26.40 -9.04 4.64
CA PHE A 8 24.98 -8.93 4.32
C PHE A 8 24.79 -8.40 2.89
N SER A 9 23.98 -9.08 2.09
CA SER A 9 23.58 -8.60 0.76
C SER A 9 22.16 -9.04 0.45
N ILE A 10 21.36 -8.11 -0.08
CA ILE A 10 20.13 -8.41 -0.80
C ILE A 10 20.36 -7.97 -2.24
N SER A 11 20.08 -8.86 -3.19
CA SER A 11 20.17 -8.58 -4.62
C SER A 11 18.85 -8.99 -5.25
N VAL A 12 18.18 -8.05 -5.92
CA VAL A 12 16.92 -8.29 -6.62
C VAL A 12 17.12 -7.95 -8.09
N GLU A 13 16.81 -8.91 -8.95
CA GLU A 13 16.77 -8.74 -10.39
C GLU A 13 15.32 -8.81 -10.86
N ILE A 14 14.92 -7.82 -11.64
CA ILE A 14 13.60 -7.70 -12.24
C ILE A 14 13.81 -7.81 -13.74
N SER A 15 13.03 -8.65 -14.40
CA SER A 15 13.02 -8.78 -15.86
C SER A 15 11.57 -8.81 -16.33
N GLU A 16 11.24 -7.90 -17.23
CA GLU A 16 9.89 -7.68 -17.73
C GLU A 16 9.87 -7.66 -19.26
N THR A 17 8.79 -8.16 -19.85
CA THR A 17 8.63 -8.14 -21.31
C THR A 17 8.21 -6.78 -21.85
N VAL A 18 7.80 -5.86 -20.97
CA VAL A 18 7.51 -4.44 -21.26
C VAL A 18 8.46 -3.54 -20.46
N PRO A 19 8.63 -2.28 -20.89
CA PRO A 19 9.46 -1.34 -20.14
C PRO A 19 8.96 -1.11 -18.71
N LEU A 20 9.89 -0.97 -17.77
CA LEU A 20 9.68 -0.52 -16.40
C LEU A 20 9.42 1.00 -16.42
N THR A 21 8.38 1.46 -15.74
CA THR A 21 8.08 2.89 -15.55
C THR A 21 8.73 3.45 -14.30
N THR A 22 8.72 2.67 -13.22
CA THR A 22 9.31 3.06 -11.94
C THR A 22 10.01 1.88 -11.29
N VAL A 23 11.11 2.14 -10.59
CA VAL A 23 11.79 1.18 -9.71
C VAL A 23 12.32 1.97 -8.52
N ARG A 24 11.88 1.63 -7.32
CA ARG A 24 12.18 2.36 -6.08
C ARG A 24 12.49 1.37 -4.96
N ALA A 25 13.69 1.46 -4.41
CA ALA A 25 14.00 0.85 -3.13
C ALA A 25 13.49 1.78 -2.02
N LEU A 26 12.31 1.49 -1.47
CA LEU A 26 11.68 2.32 -0.44
C LEU A 26 12.41 2.22 0.90
N GLY A 27 13.00 1.05 1.16
CA GLY A 27 13.92 0.84 2.26
C GLY A 27 13.51 -0.27 3.21
N LEU A 28 13.87 -0.13 4.49
CA LEU A 28 13.58 -1.15 5.51
C LEU A 28 12.35 -0.75 6.31
N ASP A 29 11.24 -1.47 6.14
CA ASP A 29 10.07 -1.34 7.00
C ASP A 29 10.26 -2.21 8.25
N THR A 30 10.37 -1.57 9.41
CA THR A 30 10.76 -2.24 10.66
C THR A 30 10.16 -1.58 11.90
N GLU A 31 9.74 -2.41 12.85
CA GLU A 31 9.33 -1.98 14.20
C GLU A 31 10.53 -1.67 15.12
N GLN A 32 11.76 -1.82 14.63
CA GLN A 32 12.98 -1.51 15.39
C GLN A 32 13.26 -0.01 15.51
N THR A 33 12.47 0.83 14.85
CA THR A 33 12.58 2.30 14.92
C THR A 33 11.25 2.94 15.29
N SER A 34 11.28 4.15 15.84
CA SER A 34 10.07 4.94 16.13
C SER A 34 9.41 5.53 14.88
N VAL A 35 9.99 5.31 13.69
CA VAL A 35 9.48 5.82 12.42
C VAL A 35 8.55 4.78 11.82
N ALA A 36 7.32 5.17 11.50
CA ALA A 36 6.37 4.30 10.80
C ALA A 36 6.72 4.21 9.31
N GLY A 37 6.72 2.98 8.77
CA GLY A 37 6.98 2.69 7.37
C GLY A 37 8.47 2.53 7.01
N PRO A 38 8.79 2.40 5.71
CA PRO A 38 10.16 2.17 5.27
C PRO A 38 11.09 3.32 5.64
N ILE A 39 12.15 3.02 6.40
CA ILE A 39 13.23 3.98 6.65
C ILE A 39 14.24 3.95 5.51
N ALA A 40 14.81 5.12 5.18
CA ALA A 40 15.82 5.25 4.16
C ALA A 40 17.00 4.32 4.43
N LEU A 41 17.46 3.65 3.37
CA LEU A 41 18.53 2.66 3.47
C LEU A 41 19.85 3.34 3.85
N GLN A 42 20.39 2.95 4.99
CA GLN A 42 21.76 3.24 5.38
C GLN A 42 22.66 2.17 4.72
N GLY A 43 23.40 2.54 3.68
CA GLY A 43 24.18 1.58 2.88
C GLY A 43 24.32 1.96 1.41
N ILE A 44 25.18 1.24 0.69
CA ILE A 44 25.20 1.32 -0.77
C ILE A 44 23.93 0.63 -1.27
N THR A 45 23.03 1.43 -1.84
CA THR A 45 21.88 0.93 -2.59
C THR A 45 22.10 1.30 -4.05
N THR A 46 22.40 0.30 -4.88
CA THR A 46 22.51 0.52 -6.33
C THR A 46 21.19 0.12 -6.95
N VAL A 47 20.51 1.07 -7.58
CA VAL A 47 19.36 0.82 -8.44
C VAL A 47 19.82 1.07 -9.87
N ARG A 48 20.01 0.01 -10.64
CA ARG A 48 20.28 0.09 -12.07
C ARG A 48 19.02 -0.30 -12.80
N SER A 49 18.40 0.65 -13.49
CA SER A 49 17.21 0.40 -14.30
C SER A 49 17.55 0.57 -15.78
N LEU A 50 17.34 -0.48 -16.54
CA LEU A 50 17.26 -0.48 -18.01
C LEU A 50 15.77 -0.61 -18.38
N PRO A 51 15.38 -0.38 -19.65
CA PRO A 51 13.98 -0.43 -20.04
C PRO A 51 13.26 -1.68 -19.52
N ASN A 52 13.80 -2.88 -19.72
CA ASN A 52 13.10 -4.13 -19.39
C ASN A 52 13.67 -4.86 -18.18
N THR A 53 14.72 -4.32 -17.55
CA THR A 53 15.40 -5.02 -16.46
C THR A 53 15.82 -4.04 -15.40
N ALA A 54 15.73 -4.44 -14.14
CA ALA A 54 16.30 -3.66 -13.05
C ALA A 54 17.05 -4.54 -12.07
N GLU A 55 18.10 -3.96 -11.50
CA GLU A 55 18.90 -4.57 -10.45
C GLU A 55 18.92 -3.64 -9.25
N VAL A 56 18.48 -4.17 -8.09
CA VAL A 56 18.54 -3.49 -6.81
C VAL A 56 19.44 -4.28 -5.89
N THR A 57 20.56 -3.68 -5.49
CA THR A 57 21.50 -4.29 -4.54
C THR A 57 21.58 -3.46 -3.27
N TYR A 58 21.40 -4.09 -2.12
CA TYR A 58 21.56 -3.50 -0.79
C TYR A 58 22.62 -4.27 0.01
N ARG A 59 23.72 -3.58 0.36
CA ARG A 59 24.88 -4.16 1.06
C ARG A 59 25.32 -3.30 2.24
N PRO A 60 24.60 -3.34 3.37
CA PRO A 60 24.97 -2.59 4.57
C PRO A 60 26.15 -3.26 5.29
N THR A 61 27.15 -2.47 5.63
CA THR A 61 28.21 -2.89 6.57
C THR A 61 27.64 -3.13 7.97
N PRO A 62 28.33 -3.90 8.84
CA PRO A 62 27.91 -4.05 10.23
C PRO A 62 27.68 -2.72 10.96
N ASN A 63 28.48 -1.69 10.67
CA ASN A 63 28.33 -0.36 11.28
C ASN A 63 27.04 0.32 10.81
N GLN A 64 26.69 0.20 9.53
CA GLN A 64 25.42 0.74 8.99
C GLN A 64 24.21 0.00 9.56
N GLN A 65 24.31 -1.33 9.77
CA GLN A 65 23.25 -2.10 10.42
C GLN A 65 23.01 -1.62 11.86
N ARG A 66 24.09 -1.31 12.60
CA ARG A 66 24.03 -0.81 13.97
C ARG A 66 23.38 0.57 14.10
N LEU A 67 23.39 1.39 13.04
CA LEU A 67 22.66 2.68 13.04
C LEU A 67 21.15 2.49 13.11
N ILE A 68 20.64 1.36 12.62
CA ILE A 68 19.21 1.01 12.68
C ILE A 68 18.93 0.21 13.94
N SER A 69 19.71 -0.84 14.20
CA SER A 69 19.55 -1.69 15.37
C SER A 69 20.90 -2.27 15.82
N PRO A 70 21.29 -2.10 17.10
CA PRO A 70 22.54 -2.66 17.62
C PRO A 70 22.56 -4.20 17.60
N PHE A 71 21.38 -4.83 17.52
CA PHE A 71 21.18 -6.28 17.47
C PHE A 71 20.88 -6.78 16.05
N GLY A 72 21.29 -6.05 15.02
CA GLY A 72 21.07 -6.45 13.63
C GLY A 72 19.66 -6.16 13.12
N LEU A 73 19.50 -6.30 11.81
CA LEU A 73 18.30 -5.87 11.09
C LEU A 73 17.20 -6.94 11.15
N ASN A 74 15.98 -6.49 11.43
CA ASN A 74 14.76 -7.28 11.36
C ASN A 74 13.66 -6.40 10.74
N GLY A 75 13.04 -6.85 9.65
CA GLY A 75 12.03 -6.07 8.96
C GLY A 75 11.85 -6.53 7.51
N LYS A 76 11.17 -5.72 6.72
CA LYS A 76 10.93 -5.97 5.29
C LYS A 76 11.77 -5.01 4.46
N PHE A 77 12.56 -5.54 3.54
CA PHE A 77 13.19 -4.73 2.51
C PHE A 77 12.20 -4.50 1.38
N VAL A 78 11.71 -3.28 1.24
CA VAL A 78 10.60 -2.94 0.32
C VAL A 78 11.15 -2.33 -0.96
N ILE A 79 10.88 -3.02 -2.07
CA ILE A 79 11.07 -2.50 -3.42
C ILE A 79 9.69 -2.39 -4.07
N GLU A 80 9.42 -1.24 -4.66
CA GLU A 80 8.28 -1.02 -5.53
C GLU A 80 8.78 -0.81 -6.95
N TYR A 81 8.16 -1.51 -7.90
CA TYR A 81 8.36 -1.22 -9.31
C TYR A 81 7.03 -1.27 -10.03
N ASP A 82 7.02 -0.64 -11.19
CA ASP A 82 5.87 -0.68 -12.07
C ASP A 82 6.29 -0.76 -13.53
N VAL A 83 5.38 -1.25 -14.38
CA VAL A 83 5.59 -1.44 -15.82
C VAL A 83 4.77 -0.44 -16.64
N LEU A 84 5.22 -0.20 -17.87
CA LEU A 84 4.52 0.58 -18.86
C LEU A 84 3.32 -0.23 -19.37
N ARG A 85 2.13 0.39 -19.27
CA ARG A 85 0.86 -0.19 -19.70
C ARG A 85 0.26 0.65 -20.83
N ASP A 86 0.96 0.66 -21.96
CA ASP A 86 0.49 1.32 -23.19
C ASP A 86 -0.65 0.54 -23.87
N THR A 87 -0.69 -0.77 -23.65
CA THR A 87 -1.69 -1.70 -24.15
C THR A 87 -2.61 -2.19 -23.03
N ARG A 88 -3.88 -2.44 -23.38
CA ARG A 88 -4.89 -2.94 -22.42
C ARG A 88 -4.69 -4.41 -22.04
N SER A 89 -3.90 -5.14 -22.81
CA SER A 89 -3.68 -6.57 -22.65
C SER A 89 -2.28 -6.94 -23.13
N GLN A 90 -1.57 -7.72 -22.33
CA GLN A 90 -0.26 -8.24 -22.64
C GLN A 90 -0.26 -9.74 -22.36
N MET A 91 0.12 -10.53 -23.36
CA MET A 91 0.25 -11.97 -23.24
C MET A 91 1.73 -12.35 -23.35
N VAL A 92 2.24 -13.04 -22.35
CA VAL A 92 3.58 -13.63 -22.35
C VAL A 92 3.42 -15.13 -22.56
N ILE A 93 4.11 -15.70 -23.54
CA ILE A 93 4.05 -17.12 -23.88
C ILE A 93 5.45 -17.70 -23.73
N GLU A 94 5.60 -18.77 -22.96
CA GLU A 94 6.88 -19.45 -22.76
C GLU A 94 6.70 -20.97 -22.69
N ASN A 95 7.45 -21.68 -23.54
CA ASN A 95 7.45 -23.14 -23.76
C ASN A 95 6.09 -23.73 -24.18
N ASN A 96 5.08 -23.70 -23.32
CA ASN A 96 3.68 -24.08 -23.62
C ASN A 96 2.69 -23.38 -22.68
N TYR A 97 3.16 -22.46 -21.84
CA TYR A 97 2.36 -21.73 -20.86
C TYR A 97 2.17 -20.29 -21.33
N PHE A 98 1.07 -19.69 -20.91
CA PHE A 98 0.83 -18.28 -21.14
C PHE A 98 0.43 -17.59 -19.83
N ALA A 99 0.88 -16.35 -19.68
CA ALA A 99 0.39 -15.41 -18.69
C ALA A 99 -0.29 -14.25 -19.42
N HIS A 100 -1.52 -13.92 -19.05
CA HIS A 100 -2.28 -12.82 -19.64
C HIS A 100 -2.48 -11.70 -18.62
N PHE A 101 -1.75 -10.61 -18.81
CA PHE A 101 -1.84 -9.40 -18.00
C PHE A 101 -2.85 -8.46 -18.66
N ILE A 102 -3.99 -8.24 -18.00
CA ILE A 102 -5.03 -7.35 -18.49
C ILE A 102 -5.02 -6.12 -17.59
N THR A 103 -4.88 -4.94 -18.20
CA THR A 103 -4.82 -3.68 -17.47
C THR A 103 -5.96 -2.78 -17.92
N SER A 104 -6.74 -2.32 -16.95
CA SER A 104 -7.89 -1.46 -17.20
C SER A 104 -7.51 0.00 -17.00
N ASN A 105 -7.11 0.67 -18.08
CA ASN A 105 -7.19 2.14 -18.17
C ASN A 105 -8.64 2.56 -18.49
N LEU A 106 -9.58 2.05 -17.71
CA LEU A 106 -10.98 2.42 -17.84
C LEU A 106 -11.21 3.75 -17.10
N PRO A 107 -12.02 4.66 -17.65
CA PRO A 107 -12.41 5.85 -16.90
C PRO A 107 -13.05 5.43 -15.57
N VAL A 108 -12.78 6.20 -14.52
CA VAL A 108 -13.36 5.96 -13.20
C VAL A 108 -14.88 5.91 -13.34
N MET A 109 -15.45 4.73 -13.16
CA MET A 109 -16.89 4.55 -13.23
C MET A 109 -17.52 5.00 -11.92
N ARG A 110 -18.63 5.74 -12.04
CA ARG A 110 -19.48 6.09 -10.90
C ARG A 110 -19.86 4.82 -10.15
N LYS A 111 -19.64 4.82 -8.84
CA LYS A 111 -20.02 3.71 -7.95
C LYS A 111 -21.05 4.12 -6.90
N ARG A 112 -21.81 3.14 -6.44
CA ARG A 112 -22.65 3.23 -5.24
C ARG A 112 -22.06 2.32 -4.17
N VAL A 113 -21.56 2.89 -3.08
CA VAL A 113 -20.89 2.15 -2.00
C VAL A 113 -21.78 2.14 -0.77
N VAL A 114 -21.96 0.97 -0.15
CA VAL A 114 -22.71 0.85 1.11
C VAL A 114 -21.76 0.39 2.19
N PHE A 115 -21.60 1.19 3.24
CA PHE A 115 -20.78 0.87 4.40
C PHE A 115 -21.66 0.25 5.47
N LEU A 116 -21.40 -1.01 5.83
CA LEU A 116 -22.00 -1.66 6.99
C LEU A 116 -21.02 -1.60 8.15
N ILE A 117 -21.38 -0.90 9.23
CA ILE A 117 -20.49 -0.63 10.36
C ILE A 117 -21.07 -1.23 11.64
N ASP A 118 -20.34 -2.15 12.25
CA ASP A 118 -20.66 -2.65 13.59
C ASP A 118 -20.44 -1.52 14.62
N VAL A 119 -21.48 -1.23 15.39
CA VAL A 119 -21.46 -0.28 16.53
C VAL A 119 -21.85 -0.98 17.84
N SER A 120 -21.66 -2.30 17.92
CA SER A 120 -21.84 -3.08 19.13
C SER A 120 -20.89 -2.67 20.25
N GLY A 121 -21.20 -3.06 21.48
CA GLY A 121 -20.34 -2.78 22.64
C GLY A 121 -18.91 -3.30 22.50
N SER A 122 -18.68 -4.33 21.67
CA SER A 122 -17.33 -4.89 21.41
C SER A 122 -16.39 -3.93 20.66
N MET A 123 -16.99 -2.92 20.01
CA MET A 123 -16.31 -1.87 19.25
C MET A 123 -15.91 -0.69 20.14
N TYR A 124 -16.32 -0.69 21.41
CA TYR A 124 -16.00 0.37 22.36
C TYR A 124 -14.49 0.65 22.46
N GLY A 125 -14.15 1.93 22.62
CA GLY A 125 -12.76 2.40 22.75
C GLY A 125 -12.09 2.64 21.40
N TYR A 126 -10.84 2.18 21.26
CA TYR A 126 -9.99 2.54 20.12
C TYR A 126 -10.52 2.00 18.77
N LYS A 127 -11.25 0.87 18.77
CA LYS A 127 -11.74 0.26 17.53
C LYS A 127 -12.73 1.17 16.80
N ILE A 128 -13.75 1.67 17.50
CA ILE A 128 -14.72 2.59 16.88
C ILE A 128 -14.07 3.93 16.52
N ALA A 129 -13.07 4.39 17.28
CA ALA A 129 -12.31 5.60 16.95
C ALA A 129 -11.53 5.44 15.63
N GLN A 130 -10.85 4.30 15.44
CA GLN A 130 -10.14 3.98 14.19
C GLN A 130 -11.09 3.85 13.01
N VAL A 131 -12.25 3.20 13.20
CA VAL A 131 -13.28 3.11 12.15
C VAL A 131 -13.76 4.50 11.73
N ARG A 132 -14.03 5.41 12.67
CA ARG A 132 -14.43 6.79 12.36
C ARG A 132 -13.35 7.54 11.58
N GLN A 133 -12.09 7.42 11.99
CA GLN A 133 -10.97 8.03 11.27
C GLN A 133 -10.84 7.49 9.84
N ALA A 134 -10.90 6.17 9.67
CA ALA A 134 -10.84 5.53 8.37
C ALA A 134 -12.02 5.94 7.48
N MET A 135 -13.23 6.01 8.04
CA MET A 135 -14.42 6.45 7.32
C MET A 135 -14.28 7.88 6.80
N ASN A 136 -13.75 8.81 7.61
CA ASN A 136 -13.49 10.17 7.13
C ASN A 136 -12.53 10.18 5.93
N THR A 137 -11.44 9.40 5.98
CA THR A 137 -10.51 9.29 4.85
C THR A 137 -11.17 8.69 3.61
N ILE A 138 -11.96 7.63 3.77
CA ILE A 138 -12.64 6.96 2.65
C ILE A 138 -13.66 7.90 2.00
N LEU A 139 -14.50 8.56 2.80
CA LEU A 139 -15.55 9.45 2.30
C LEU A 139 -14.95 10.67 1.59
N ASN A 140 -13.86 11.24 2.11
CA ASN A 140 -13.13 12.32 1.44
C ASN A 140 -12.46 11.86 0.12
N GLY A 141 -12.22 10.56 -0.06
CA GLY A 141 -11.68 9.98 -1.28
C GLY A 141 -12.72 9.58 -2.32
N LEU A 142 -14.02 9.72 -2.02
CA LEU A 142 -15.09 9.44 -3.00
C LEU A 142 -15.11 10.54 -4.08
N ALA A 143 -15.33 10.14 -5.33
CA ALA A 143 -15.49 11.10 -6.41
C ALA A 143 -16.82 11.85 -6.26
N GLU A 144 -16.92 13.08 -6.74
CA GLU A 144 -18.15 13.90 -6.65
C GLU A 144 -19.40 13.21 -7.20
N ARG A 145 -19.23 12.33 -8.19
CA ARG A 145 -20.32 11.60 -8.84
C ARG A 145 -20.68 10.30 -8.12
N ASP A 146 -19.85 9.85 -7.18
CA ASP A 146 -20.12 8.65 -6.40
C ASP A 146 -21.29 8.89 -5.44
N SER A 147 -21.95 7.80 -5.08
CA SER A 147 -23.01 7.82 -4.08
C SER A 147 -22.67 6.83 -2.97
N PHE A 148 -23.06 7.15 -1.75
CA PHE A 148 -22.81 6.25 -0.64
C PHE A 148 -23.96 6.23 0.38
N SER A 149 -23.99 5.19 1.20
CA SER A 149 -24.85 5.09 2.37
C SER A 149 -24.09 4.39 3.48
N VAL A 150 -24.38 4.78 4.73
CA VAL A 150 -23.79 4.17 5.91
C VAL A 150 -24.91 3.51 6.72
N ILE A 151 -24.73 2.25 7.07
CA ILE A 151 -25.65 1.48 7.90
C ILE A 151 -24.87 1.05 9.13
N ALA A 152 -25.21 1.65 10.26
CA ALA A 152 -24.69 1.26 11.55
C ALA A 152 -25.58 0.16 12.14
N PHE A 153 -24.98 -0.91 12.65
CA PHE A 153 -25.74 -2.02 13.23
C PHE A 153 -25.18 -2.48 14.58
N ASN A 154 -26.08 -2.88 15.45
CA ASN A 154 -25.81 -3.65 16.66
C ASN A 154 -27.02 -4.59 16.90
N SER A 155 -27.64 -4.59 18.09
CA SER A 155 -28.95 -5.21 18.33
C SER A 155 -30.10 -4.57 17.54
N SER A 156 -29.91 -3.37 16.99
CA SER A 156 -30.81 -2.70 16.05
C SER A 156 -30.04 -2.19 14.83
N VAL A 157 -30.76 -1.80 13.79
CA VAL A 157 -30.19 -1.28 12.54
C VAL A 157 -30.56 0.20 12.40
N THR A 158 -29.56 1.06 12.28
CA THR A 158 -29.73 2.48 12.00
C THR A 158 -29.16 2.78 10.62
N ARG A 159 -30.02 3.23 9.71
CA ARG A 159 -29.63 3.61 8.35
C ARG A 159 -29.43 5.11 8.25
N TRP A 160 -28.31 5.50 7.66
CA TRP A 160 -28.03 6.86 7.27
C TRP A 160 -27.88 6.93 5.75
N GLU A 161 -28.78 7.69 5.12
CA GLU A 161 -28.72 8.03 3.70
C GLU A 161 -28.50 9.53 3.57
N VAL A 162 -27.38 9.91 2.97
CA VAL A 162 -27.23 11.25 2.43
C VAL A 162 -27.69 11.24 0.98
N SER A 163 -28.97 11.55 0.79
CA SER A 163 -29.50 11.87 -0.52
C SER A 163 -29.05 13.28 -0.91
N ASN A 164 -28.13 13.37 -1.87
CA ASN A 164 -27.73 14.60 -2.56
C ASN A 164 -27.27 15.76 -1.66
N ILE A 165 -26.25 15.52 -0.84
CA ILE A 165 -25.43 16.61 -0.33
C ILE A 165 -24.19 16.65 -1.23
N ALA A 166 -23.93 17.80 -1.86
CA ALA A 166 -22.68 18.05 -2.57
C ALA A 166 -21.50 17.72 -1.64
N ALA A 167 -20.36 17.29 -2.17
CA ALA A 167 -19.20 16.75 -1.42
C ALA A 167 -18.59 17.69 -0.34
N ASP A 168 -19.23 18.81 -0.03
CA ASP A 168 -18.78 19.89 0.84
C ASP A 168 -19.54 20.00 2.17
N SER A 169 -20.52 19.13 2.48
CA SER A 169 -21.17 19.17 3.81
C SER A 169 -20.80 17.97 4.68
N ILE A 170 -19.84 18.22 5.57
CA ILE A 170 -19.48 17.34 6.69
C ILE A 170 -20.63 17.38 7.70
N VAL A 171 -21.42 16.31 7.77
CA VAL A 171 -22.33 16.08 8.89
C VAL A 171 -21.51 15.45 10.02
N LEU A 172 -21.15 16.27 11.00
CA LEU A 172 -20.52 15.81 12.24
C LEU A 172 -21.51 14.90 12.97
N LEU A 173 -21.13 13.64 13.16
CA LEU A 173 -21.84 12.70 14.02
C LEU A 173 -21.54 13.06 15.49
N THR A 174 -22.39 13.90 16.09
CA THR A 174 -22.47 14.02 17.55
C THR A 174 -23.53 13.05 18.06
N ASP A 175 -23.12 12.17 18.96
CA ASP A 175 -23.78 11.95 20.26
C ASP A 175 -22.66 11.89 21.31
#